data_AF-A0AAV2NX97-F1
#
_entry.id   AF-A0AAV2NX97-F1
#
_cell.length_a   1.000
_cell.length_b   1.000
_cell.length_c   1.000
_cell.angle_alpha   90.00
_cell.angle_beta   90.00
_cell.angle_gamma   90.00
#
_symmetry.space_group_name_H-M   'P 1'
#
loop_
_entity.id
_entity.type
_entity.pdbx_description
1 polymer ?
#
loop_
_entity_poly.entity_id
_entity_poly.type
_entity_poly.pdbx_seq_one_letter_code
_entity_poly.pdbx_strand_id
1 'polypeptide(L)'
;MSIEQLRRQRGSIKAKLTSTRNFANRIEDDLKSTTREEIESRRVVEEVYVKFQAISQQLATIVPEEEYEQRDLVEETEFEDRYFELTASLSQYLAKLRPTPQASTSGNGNQVSENALAQVLEQQVILMQRLSERSNDVSSNDVLSRILEQQGQMLERLSMQSRPRESQVKLPIIKLPTFNGTIEEWKRYADTFKTLIHDSDLSNVQKH
;
A
#
# COMPACT_ATOMS: atom_id res chain seq x y z
N MET A 1 3.65 15.04 36.75
CA MET A 1 4.97 14.50 36.38
C MET A 1 5.97 15.64 36.46
N SER A 2 7.19 15.47 36.96
CA SER A 2 8.18 16.56 36.99
C SER A 2 8.82 16.76 35.60
N ILE A 3 9.35 17.96 35.36
CA ILE A 3 10.10 18.31 34.14
C ILE A 3 11.22 17.28 33.89
N GLU A 4 12.02 16.97 34.91
CA GLU A 4 13.12 16.01 34.82
C GLU A 4 12.65 14.57 34.54
N GLN A 5 11.48 14.18 35.06
CA GLN A 5 10.88 12.88 34.73
C GLN A 5 10.49 12.80 33.25
N LEU A 6 9.90 13.86 32.70
CA LEU A 6 9.51 13.93 31.29
C LEU A 6 10.74 13.92 30.36
N ARG A 7 11.76 14.73 30.67
CA ARG A 7 13.04 14.72 29.94
C ARG A 7 13.72 13.35 29.97
N ARG A 8 13.70 12.65 31.12
CA ARG A 8 14.22 11.28 31.22
C ARG A 8 13.42 10.27 30.39
N GLN A 9 12.09 10.38 30.36
CA GLN A 9 11.26 9.56 29.48
C GLN A 9 11.56 9.83 28.01
N ARG A 10 11.71 11.11 27.61
CA ARG A 10 12.11 11.51 26.26
C ARG A 10 13.47 10.90 25.89
N GLY A 11 14.45 10.95 26.79
CA GLY A 11 15.74 10.28 26.61
C GLY A 11 15.63 8.76 26.38
N SER A 12 14.69 8.09 27.07
CA SER A 12 14.44 6.66 26.87
C SER A 12 13.83 6.36 25.49
N ILE A 13 12.99 7.27 24.97
CA ILE A 13 12.44 7.20 23.62
C ILE A 13 13.55 7.40 22.58
N LYS A 14 14.42 8.40 22.77
CA LYS A 14 15.60 8.63 21.92
C LYS A 14 16.48 7.37 21.83
N ALA A 15 16.71 6.69 22.94
CA ALA A 15 17.50 5.46 22.95
C ALA A 15 16.91 4.35 22.04
N LYS A 16 15.57 4.25 21.94
CA LYS A 16 14.91 3.31 21.01
C LYS A 16 15.16 3.70 19.55
N LEU A 17 15.11 5.00 19.24
CA LEU A 17 15.45 5.50 17.91
C LEU A 17 16.91 5.18 17.55
N THR A 18 17.85 5.42 18.47
CA THR A 18 19.26 5.07 18.31
C THR A 18 19.47 3.57 18.09
N SER A 19 18.76 2.71 18.85
CA SER A 19 18.82 1.26 18.66
C SER A 19 18.37 0.84 17.25
N THR A 20 17.32 1.46 16.73
CA THR A 20 16.81 1.19 15.38
C THR A 20 17.76 1.73 14.30
N ARG A 21 18.38 2.90 14.53
CA ARG A 21 19.43 3.42 13.65
C ARG A 21 20.63 2.51 13.57
N ASN A 22 21.09 1.97 14.70
CA ASN A 22 22.18 1.00 14.70
C ASN A 22 21.82 -0.27 13.92
N PHE A 23 20.56 -0.71 13.98
CA PHE A 23 20.09 -1.79 13.12
C PHE A 23 20.15 -1.41 11.65
N ALA A 24 19.62 -0.23 11.27
CA ALA A 24 19.64 0.27 9.89
C ALA A 24 21.07 0.32 9.31
N ASN A 25 22.03 0.85 10.07
CA ASN A 25 23.43 0.91 9.64
C ASN A 25 24.05 -0.49 9.45
N ARG A 26 23.68 -1.48 10.29
CA ARG A 26 24.19 -2.86 10.12
C ARG A 26 23.67 -3.52 8.85
N ILE A 27 22.42 -3.26 8.49
CA ILE A 27 21.80 -3.86 7.29
C ILE A 27 22.14 -3.09 6.01
N GLU A 28 22.65 -1.87 6.12
CA GLU A 28 23.18 -1.11 5.00
C GLU A 28 24.31 -1.85 4.28
N ASP A 29 25.20 -2.48 5.07
CA ASP A 29 26.35 -3.23 4.57
C ASP A 29 25.99 -4.62 4.01
N ASP A 30 24.97 -5.29 4.58
CA ASP A 30 24.52 -6.62 4.14
C ASP A 30 23.00 -6.76 4.14
N LEU A 31 22.36 -6.15 3.14
CA LEU A 31 20.91 -6.20 2.96
C LEU A 31 20.37 -7.62 2.73
N LYS A 32 21.21 -8.59 2.30
CA LYS A 32 20.79 -9.98 2.06
C LYS A 32 20.59 -10.77 3.34
N SER A 33 21.19 -10.31 4.45
CA SER A 33 21.07 -10.96 5.76
C SER A 33 19.74 -10.68 6.47
N THR A 34 18.96 -9.71 5.99
CA THR A 34 17.75 -9.22 6.65
C THR A 34 16.51 -9.50 5.81
N THR A 35 15.40 -9.76 6.52
CA THR A 35 14.09 -9.98 5.89
C THR A 35 13.30 -8.68 5.80
N ARG A 36 12.38 -8.62 4.83
CA ARG A 36 11.48 -7.48 4.68
C ARG A 36 10.61 -7.30 5.93
N GLU A 37 10.15 -8.40 6.51
CA GLU A 37 9.30 -8.46 7.69
C GLU A 37 10.02 -7.90 8.93
N GLU A 38 11.32 -8.17 9.07
CA GLU A 38 12.12 -7.62 10.17
C GLU A 38 12.25 -6.10 10.07
N ILE A 39 12.51 -5.56 8.86
CA ILE A 39 12.54 -4.11 8.65
C ILE A 39 11.17 -3.48 8.92
N GLU A 40 10.09 -4.11 8.45
CA GLU A 40 8.73 -3.62 8.66
C GLU A 40 8.38 -3.60 10.16
N SER A 41 8.73 -4.65 10.92
CA SER A 41 8.50 -4.70 12.36
C SER A 41 9.18 -3.57 13.12
N ARG A 42 10.33 -3.10 12.62
CA ARG A 42 11.09 -1.97 13.17
C ARG A 42 10.70 -0.63 12.54
N ARG A 43 9.91 -0.61 11.47
CA ARG A 43 9.33 0.62 10.89
C ARG A 43 8.09 1.10 11.67
N VAL A 44 7.46 0.22 12.45
CA VAL A 44 6.39 0.56 13.44
C VAL A 44 6.86 1.52 14.54
N VAL A 45 8.05 2.10 14.42
CA VAL A 45 8.59 3.22 15.22
C VAL A 45 7.74 4.49 15.14
N GLU A 46 6.68 4.52 14.35
CA GLU A 46 5.64 5.56 14.40
C GLU A 46 5.08 5.75 15.83
N GLU A 47 4.97 4.67 16.63
CA GLU A 47 4.58 4.76 18.05
C GLU A 47 5.61 5.52 18.90
N VAL A 48 6.89 5.46 18.53
CA VAL A 48 8.00 6.17 19.20
C VAL A 48 7.90 7.66 18.93
N TYR A 49 7.58 8.05 17.70
CA TYR A 49 7.38 9.46 17.33
C TYR A 49 6.16 10.06 18.04
N VAL A 50 5.03 9.37 18.06
CA VAL A 50 3.82 9.82 18.77
C VAL A 50 4.09 10.00 20.28
N LYS A 51 4.79 9.05 20.91
CA LYS A 51 5.16 9.16 22.34
C LYS A 51 6.14 10.31 22.58
N PHE A 52 7.08 10.56 21.65
CA PHE A 52 7.99 11.69 21.74
C PHE A 52 7.24 13.01 21.70
N GLN A 53 6.40 13.21 20.67
CA GLN A 53 5.57 14.39 20.48
C GLN A 53 4.67 14.67 21.68
N ALA A 54 4.05 13.63 22.25
CA ALA A 54 3.23 13.77 23.46
C ALA A 54 4.03 14.28 24.68
N ILE A 55 5.30 13.90 24.80
CA ILE A 55 6.18 14.39 25.88
C ILE A 55 6.68 15.80 25.58
N SER A 56 7.06 16.10 24.33
CA SER A 56 7.46 17.46 23.91
C SER A 56 6.34 18.47 24.17
N GLN A 57 5.09 18.15 23.80
CA GLN A 57 3.93 19.00 24.08
C GLN A 57 3.71 19.24 25.58
N GLN A 58 3.90 18.20 26.41
CA GLN A 58 3.83 18.35 27.87
C GLN A 58 4.94 19.25 28.40
N LEU A 59 6.18 19.09 27.91
CA LEU A 59 7.30 19.94 28.28
C LEU A 59 7.05 21.40 27.87
N ALA A 60 6.56 21.64 26.65
CA ALA A 60 6.22 22.98 26.15
C ALA A 60 5.16 23.69 27.00
N THR A 61 4.32 22.93 27.72
CA THR A 61 3.26 23.49 28.57
C THR A 61 3.78 23.89 29.96
N ILE A 62 4.84 23.24 30.46
CA ILE A 62 5.30 23.38 31.86
C ILE A 62 6.65 24.06 32.00
N VAL A 63 7.48 24.05 30.96
CA VAL A 63 8.82 24.66 30.94
C VAL A 63 8.69 26.11 30.47
N PRO A 64 9.35 27.09 31.11
CA PRO A 64 9.40 28.46 30.61
C PRO A 64 9.91 28.52 29.17
N GLU A 65 9.29 29.37 28.35
CA GLU A 65 9.53 29.45 26.90
C GLU A 65 11.03 29.57 26.55
N GLU A 66 11.74 30.48 27.21
CA GLU A 66 13.19 30.68 27.01
C GLU A 66 14.02 29.42 27.32
N GLU A 67 13.67 28.66 28.37
CA GLU A 67 14.36 27.41 28.72
C GLU A 67 14.00 26.30 27.72
N TYR A 68 12.75 26.26 27.26
CA TYR A 68 12.28 25.29 26.27
C TYR A 68 13.00 25.48 24.94
N GLU A 69 13.05 26.71 24.41
CA GLU A 69 13.69 27.03 23.14
C GLU A 69 15.19 26.70 23.14
N GLN A 70 15.90 27.00 24.24
CA GLN A 70 17.35 26.77 24.32
C GLN A 70 17.73 25.29 24.38
N ARG A 71 16.80 24.42 24.83
CA ARG A 71 17.15 23.05 25.19
C ARG A 71 16.22 22.00 24.60
N ASP A 72 14.94 22.11 24.92
CA ASP A 72 13.95 21.09 24.58
C ASP A 72 13.57 21.16 23.10
N LEU A 73 13.48 22.37 22.52
CA LEU A 73 13.23 22.58 21.09
C LEU A 73 14.42 22.12 20.23
N VAL A 74 15.66 22.41 20.65
CA VAL A 74 16.86 21.91 19.96
C VAL A 74 16.88 20.38 19.94
N GLU A 75 16.57 19.75 21.07
CA GLU A 75 16.49 18.28 21.16
C GLU A 75 15.35 17.70 20.31
N GLU A 76 14.23 18.41 20.20
CA GLU A 76 13.12 18.04 19.33
C GLU A 76 13.55 18.04 17.87
N THR A 77 14.13 19.14 17.37
CA THR A 77 14.64 19.24 16.00
C THR A 77 15.64 18.13 15.68
N GLU A 78 16.63 17.89 16.57
CA GLU A 78 17.61 16.81 16.36
C GLU A 78 16.97 15.41 16.30
N PHE A 79 15.91 15.19 17.08
CA PHE A 79 15.20 13.93 17.08
C PHE A 79 14.42 13.74 15.78
N GLU A 80 13.72 14.78 15.31
CA GLU A 80 12.94 14.75 14.08
C GLU A 80 13.82 14.49 12.87
N ASP A 81 14.94 15.21 12.74
CA ASP A 81 15.91 15.00 11.67
C ASP A 81 16.37 13.53 11.60
N ARG A 82 16.77 12.97 12.74
CA ARG A 82 17.21 11.57 12.84
C ARG A 82 16.07 10.58 12.56
N TYR A 83 14.85 10.91 12.97
CA TYR A 83 13.67 10.06 12.76
C TYR A 83 13.30 9.98 11.28
N PHE A 84 13.24 11.13 10.60
CA PHE A 84 12.89 11.17 9.18
C PHE A 84 13.98 10.57 8.30
N GLU A 85 15.25 10.83 8.61
CA GLU A 85 16.39 10.20 7.93
C GLU A 85 16.32 8.68 8.05
N LEU A 86 16.11 8.16 9.27
CA LEU A 86 15.99 6.72 9.51
C LEU A 86 14.79 6.12 8.76
N THR A 87 13.64 6.78 8.81
CA THR A 87 12.40 6.31 8.15
C THR A 87 12.57 6.25 6.63
N ALA A 88 13.26 7.24 6.05
CA ALA A 88 13.61 7.24 4.64
C ALA A 88 14.55 6.08 4.28
N SER A 89 15.61 5.87 5.07
CA SER A 89 16.56 4.76 4.86
C SER A 89 15.89 3.40 4.93
N LEU A 90 15.08 3.14 5.97
CA LEU A 90 14.34 1.88 6.10
C LEU A 90 13.35 1.67 4.93
N SER A 91 12.69 2.73 4.48
CA SER A 91 11.80 2.67 3.32
C SER A 91 12.55 2.35 2.03
N GLN A 92 13.75 2.91 1.86
CA GLN A 92 14.61 2.59 0.72
C GLN A 92 15.09 1.12 0.76
N TYR A 93 15.44 0.60 1.94
CA TYR A 93 15.82 -0.81 2.09
C TYR A 93 14.65 -1.76 1.78
N LEU A 94 13.44 -1.43 2.22
CA LEU A 94 12.23 -2.16 1.85
C LEU A 94 11.98 -2.14 0.34
N ALA A 95 12.22 -1.00 -0.31
CA ALA A 95 12.10 -0.88 -1.77
C ALA A 95 13.14 -1.74 -2.50
N LYS A 96 14.38 -1.81 -2.00
CA LYS A 96 15.46 -2.66 -2.53
C LYS A 96 15.21 -4.15 -2.34
N LEU A 97 14.52 -4.54 -1.25
CA LEU A 97 14.10 -5.92 -0.98
C LEU A 97 12.85 -6.34 -1.76
N ARG A 98 12.14 -5.38 -2.38
CA ARG A 98 11.04 -5.71 -3.29
C ARG A 98 11.66 -6.42 -4.49
N PRO A 99 11.17 -7.61 -4.90
CA PRO A 99 11.60 -8.20 -6.15
C PRO A 99 11.28 -7.18 -7.24
N THR A 100 12.30 -6.63 -7.89
CA THR A 100 12.13 -5.96 -9.17
C THR A 100 11.32 -6.92 -10.04
N PRO A 101 10.18 -6.53 -10.61
CA PRO A 101 9.60 -7.31 -11.69
C PRO A 101 10.67 -7.32 -12.78
N GLN A 102 11.44 -8.41 -12.86
CA GLN A 102 12.20 -8.70 -14.05
C GLN A 102 11.18 -8.58 -15.17
N ALA A 103 11.49 -7.74 -16.16
CA ALA A 103 10.84 -7.77 -17.44
C ALA A 103 11.14 -9.13 -18.08
N SER A 104 10.50 -10.19 -17.59
CA SER A 104 10.24 -11.39 -18.35
C SER A 104 9.14 -11.02 -19.32
N THR A 105 9.58 -10.85 -20.56
CA THR A 105 8.72 -11.00 -21.72
C THR A 105 7.93 -12.31 -21.59
N SER A 106 6.64 -12.22 -21.95
CA SER A 106 5.66 -13.31 -22.13
C SER A 106 4.96 -13.86 -20.88
N GLY A 107 3.70 -13.44 -20.69
CA GLY A 107 2.72 -14.11 -19.81
C GLY A 107 1.54 -13.22 -19.44
N ASN A 108 0.50 -13.21 -20.28
CA ASN A 108 -0.64 -12.31 -20.25
C ASN A 108 -1.66 -12.61 -19.11
N GLY A 109 -2.24 -11.57 -18.50
CA GLY A 109 -3.62 -11.62 -17.97
C GLY A 109 -3.87 -10.92 -16.62
N ASN A 110 -4.74 -9.91 -16.64
CA ASN A 110 -5.59 -9.45 -15.53
C ASN A 110 -5.18 -8.29 -14.58
N GLN A 111 -4.30 -7.35 -14.95
CA GLN A 111 -4.16 -6.11 -14.15
C GLN A 111 -4.33 -4.78 -14.92
N VAL A 112 -4.60 -4.82 -16.24
CA VAL A 112 -4.64 -3.59 -17.06
C VAL A 112 -6.03 -2.93 -17.12
N SER A 113 -7.09 -3.55 -16.57
CA SER A 113 -8.45 -3.08 -16.86
C SER A 113 -8.95 -1.90 -16.02
N GLU A 114 -8.45 -1.68 -14.79
CA GLU A 114 -8.93 -0.59 -13.92
C GLU A 114 -8.15 0.73 -14.11
N ASN A 115 -6.82 0.67 -14.22
CA ASN A 115 -6.00 1.87 -14.44
C ASN A 115 -6.26 2.52 -15.81
N ALA A 116 -6.56 1.72 -16.83
CA ALA A 116 -6.90 2.25 -18.15
C ALA A 116 -8.24 3.01 -18.13
N LEU A 117 -9.21 2.53 -17.34
CA LEU A 117 -10.54 3.14 -17.26
C LEU A 117 -10.50 4.44 -16.45
N ALA A 118 -9.72 4.47 -15.37
CA ALA A 118 -9.46 5.69 -14.60
C ALA A 118 -8.71 6.75 -15.43
N GLN A 119 -7.69 6.35 -16.21
CA GLN A 119 -6.98 7.27 -17.11
C GLN A 119 -7.88 7.83 -18.21
N VAL A 120 -8.80 7.02 -18.77
CA VAL A 120 -9.74 7.48 -19.79
C VAL A 120 -10.76 8.45 -19.20
N LEU A 121 -11.27 8.20 -17.99
CA LEU A 121 -12.17 9.10 -17.27
C LEU A 121 -11.51 10.44 -16.94
N GLU A 122 -10.26 10.40 -16.46
CA GLU A 122 -9.49 11.62 -16.17
C GLU A 122 -9.25 12.45 -17.43
N GLN A 123 -8.93 11.77 -18.54
CA GLN A 123 -8.74 12.43 -19.83
C GLN A 123 -10.03 13.07 -20.36
N GLN A 124 -11.19 12.46 -20.09
CA GLN A 124 -12.50 13.03 -20.43
C GLN A 124 -12.86 14.26 -19.58
N VAL A 125 -12.51 14.29 -18.29
CA VAL A 125 -12.76 15.44 -17.40
C VAL A 125 -11.97 16.67 -17.85
N ILE A 126 -10.70 16.48 -18.21
CA ILE A 126 -9.83 17.57 -18.69
C ILE A 126 -10.34 18.16 -20.01
N LEU A 127 -10.86 17.31 -20.91
CA LEU A 127 -11.47 17.75 -22.15
C LEU A 127 -12.79 18.52 -21.92
N MET A 128 -13.62 18.09 -20.96
CA MET A 128 -14.83 18.83 -20.57
C MET A 128 -14.50 20.22 -20.02
N GLN A 129 -13.48 20.32 -19.16
CA GLN A 129 -13.03 21.59 -18.59
C GLN A 129 -12.58 22.57 -19.68
N ARG A 130 -11.76 22.11 -20.63
CA ARG A 130 -11.25 22.92 -21.75
C ARG A 130 -12.35 23.39 -22.72
N LEU A 131 -13.43 22.64 -22.85
CA LEU A 131 -14.56 23.02 -23.69
C LEU A 131 -15.47 24.02 -22.98
N SER A 132 -15.64 23.90 -21.66
CA SER A 132 -16.36 24.88 -20.84
C SER A 132 -15.70 26.25 -20.84
N GLU A 133 -14.36 26.30 -20.87
CA GLU A 133 -13.59 27.55 -20.89
C GLU A 133 -13.62 28.26 -22.26
N ARG A 134 -14.04 27.57 -23.34
CA ARG A 134 -14.08 28.13 -24.70
C ARG A 134 -15.46 28.65 -25.13
N SER A 135 -16.46 28.56 -24.26
CA SER A 135 -17.83 29.02 -24.54
C SER A 135 -18.02 30.47 -24.13
N ASN A 136 -17.78 31.40 -25.06
CA ASN A 136 -18.40 32.73 -24.98
C ASN A 136 -19.14 33.15 -26.25
N ASP A 137 -19.38 32.25 -27.21
CA ASP A 137 -20.33 32.55 -28.29
C ASP A 137 -20.87 31.29 -29.00
N VAL A 138 -22.17 31.34 -29.31
CA VAL A 138 -22.99 30.43 -30.15
C VAL A 138 -23.38 29.04 -29.60
N SER A 139 -24.69 28.92 -29.34
CA SER A 139 -25.58 27.74 -29.24
C SER A 139 -24.95 26.43 -28.71
N SER A 140 -24.68 26.41 -27.40
CA SER A 140 -24.21 25.23 -26.63
C SER A 140 -25.11 23.99 -26.76
N ASN A 141 -26.41 24.14 -27.04
CA ASN A 141 -27.34 23.02 -27.01
C ASN A 141 -27.21 22.08 -28.21
N ASP A 142 -26.85 22.57 -29.39
CA ASP A 142 -26.73 21.73 -30.60
C ASP A 142 -25.44 20.90 -30.59
N VAL A 143 -24.35 21.46 -30.07
CA VAL A 143 -23.05 20.78 -30.02
C VAL A 143 -23.05 19.71 -28.94
N LEU A 144 -23.61 19.99 -27.75
CA LEU A 144 -23.76 19.00 -26.69
C LEU A 144 -24.66 17.83 -27.10
N SER A 145 -25.76 18.12 -27.81
CA SER A 145 -26.67 17.08 -28.30
C SER A 145 -25.98 16.15 -29.29
N ARG A 146 -25.20 16.70 -30.23
CA ARG A 146 -24.42 15.90 -31.21
C ARG A 146 -23.33 15.06 -30.55
N ILE A 147 -22.69 15.56 -29.48
CA ILE A 147 -21.63 14.84 -28.77
C ILE A 147 -22.20 13.73 -27.89
N LEU A 148 -23.31 13.96 -27.18
CA LEU A 148 -23.99 12.91 -26.41
C LEU A 148 -24.47 11.78 -27.32
N GLU A 149 -25.02 12.13 -28.48
CA GLU A 149 -25.50 11.15 -29.47
C GLU A 149 -24.35 10.35 -30.10
N GLN A 150 -23.23 11.01 -30.38
CA GLN A 150 -22.01 10.32 -30.84
C GLN A 150 -21.46 9.34 -29.79
N GLN A 151 -21.48 9.71 -28.50
CA GLN A 151 -21.04 8.81 -27.42
C GLN A 151 -22.00 7.65 -27.19
N GLY A 152 -23.33 7.88 -27.30
CA GLY A 152 -24.34 6.82 -27.21
C GLY A 152 -24.18 5.74 -28.27
N GLN A 153 -23.91 6.14 -29.52
CA GLN A 153 -23.64 5.21 -30.62
C GLN A 153 -22.34 4.42 -30.45
N MET A 154 -21.33 4.99 -29.76
CA MET A 154 -20.07 4.28 -29.49
C MET A 154 -20.24 3.23 -28.39
N LEU A 155 -21.04 3.51 -27.36
CA LEU A 155 -21.38 2.55 -26.30
C LEU A 155 -22.17 1.35 -26.86
N GLU A 156 -23.08 1.60 -27.80
CA GLU A 156 -23.89 0.56 -28.45
C GLU A 156 -23.02 -0.38 -29.32
N ARG A 157 -21.97 0.13 -29.97
CA ARG A 157 -21.00 -0.68 -30.71
C ARG A 157 -20.14 -1.57 -29.81
N LEU A 158 -19.79 -1.10 -28.60
CA LEU A 158 -19.09 -1.93 -27.60
C LEU A 158 -20.00 -3.01 -27.01
N SER A 159 -21.30 -2.72 -26.80
CA SER A 159 -22.27 -3.70 -26.33
C SER A 159 -22.61 -4.77 -27.39
N MET A 160 -22.56 -4.43 -28.68
CA MET A 160 -22.80 -5.37 -29.79
C MET A 160 -21.62 -6.34 -30.01
N GLN A 161 -20.40 -5.95 -29.62
CA GLN A 161 -19.19 -6.80 -29.70
C GLN A 161 -19.10 -7.83 -28.55
N SER A 162 -19.91 -7.66 -27.51
CA SER A 162 -19.97 -8.51 -26.32
C SER A 162 -21.24 -9.39 -26.31
N ARG A 163 -21.50 -10.11 -27.42
CA ARG A 163 -22.28 -11.36 -27.29
C ARG A 163 -21.41 -12.38 -26.55
N PRO A 164 -21.85 -12.94 -25.42
CA PRO A 164 -21.06 -13.93 -24.70
C PRO A 164 -20.99 -15.18 -25.58
N ARG A 165 -19.79 -15.50 -26.07
CA ARG A 165 -19.51 -16.86 -26.55
C ARG A 165 -19.61 -17.78 -25.34
N GLU A 166 -20.69 -18.55 -25.26
CA GLU A 166 -20.79 -19.74 -24.42
C GLU A 166 -19.66 -20.69 -24.79
N SER A 167 -18.57 -20.71 -24.00
CA SER A 167 -17.64 -21.84 -23.84
C SER A 167 -16.49 -21.45 -22.92
N GLN A 168 -16.81 -21.16 -21.65
CA GLN A 168 -15.87 -21.41 -20.57
C GLN A 168 -16.66 -22.12 -19.49
N VAL A 169 -16.71 -23.45 -19.58
CA VAL A 169 -17.17 -24.32 -18.49
C VAL A 169 -16.22 -24.04 -17.33
N LYS A 170 -16.62 -23.12 -16.44
CA LYS A 170 -15.89 -22.85 -15.21
C LYS A 170 -16.08 -24.07 -14.34
N LEU A 171 -15.00 -24.80 -14.13
CA LEU A 171 -14.95 -25.82 -13.09
C LEU A 171 -15.41 -25.17 -11.77
N PRO A 172 -16.33 -25.80 -11.02
CA PRO A 172 -16.76 -25.27 -9.74
C PRO A 172 -15.53 -24.97 -8.88
N ILE A 173 -15.40 -23.73 -8.41
CA ILE A 173 -14.30 -23.34 -7.53
C ILE A 173 -14.52 -24.10 -6.23
N ILE A 174 -13.70 -25.12 -6.00
CA ILE A 174 -13.74 -25.90 -4.77
C ILE A 174 -13.18 -25.00 -3.66
N LYS A 175 -14.05 -24.59 -2.73
CA LYS A 175 -13.62 -23.83 -1.56
C LYS A 175 -12.90 -24.78 -0.60
N LEU A 176 -11.59 -24.58 -0.45
CA LEU A 176 -10.81 -25.31 0.53
C LEU A 176 -11.29 -24.95 1.94
N PRO A 177 -11.37 -25.92 2.87
CA PRO A 177 -11.66 -25.63 4.25
C PRO A 177 -10.55 -24.75 4.84
N THR A 178 -10.92 -23.82 5.73
CA THR A 178 -9.97 -22.99 6.49
C THR A 178 -9.74 -23.61 7.86
N PHE A 179 -8.48 -23.78 8.26
CA PHE A 179 -8.12 -24.30 9.58
C PHE A 179 -7.65 -23.18 10.50
N ASN A 180 -8.33 -22.99 11.64
CA ASN A 180 -8.04 -21.91 12.58
C ASN A 180 -7.01 -22.29 13.67
N GLY A 181 -6.42 -23.48 13.61
CA GLY A 181 -5.35 -23.91 14.52
C GLY A 181 -5.79 -24.75 15.73
N THR A 182 -7.10 -24.99 15.90
CA THR A 182 -7.66 -25.79 17.00
C THR A 182 -7.36 -27.28 16.82
N ILE A 183 -6.70 -27.93 17.77
CA ILE A 183 -6.22 -29.31 17.57
C ILE A 183 -7.35 -30.34 17.55
N GLU A 184 -8.46 -30.06 18.26
CA GLU A 184 -9.67 -30.88 18.25
C GLU A 184 -10.35 -30.91 16.86
N GLU A 185 -10.17 -29.85 16.06
CA GLU A 185 -10.77 -29.70 14.73
C GLU A 185 -9.86 -30.25 13.62
N TRP A 186 -8.59 -30.54 13.93
CA TRP A 186 -7.59 -31.02 12.97
C TRP A 186 -8.03 -32.29 12.25
N LYS A 187 -8.56 -33.28 12.99
CA LYS A 187 -8.98 -34.55 12.41
C LYS A 187 -10.09 -34.33 11.36
N ARG A 188 -11.07 -33.50 11.67
CA ARG A 188 -12.18 -33.17 10.78
C ARG A 188 -11.72 -32.36 9.57
N TYR A 189 -10.81 -31.41 9.78
CA TYR A 189 -10.18 -30.66 8.69
C TYR A 189 -9.38 -31.57 7.75
N ALA A 190 -8.53 -32.44 8.29
CA ALA A 190 -7.67 -33.34 7.53
C ALA A 190 -8.50 -34.36 6.73
N ASP A 191 -9.56 -34.92 7.33
CA ASP A 191 -10.45 -35.85 6.65
C ASP A 191 -11.20 -35.14 5.51
N THR A 192 -11.75 -33.94 5.76
CA THR A 192 -12.46 -33.14 4.74
C THR A 192 -11.52 -32.74 3.59
N PHE A 193 -10.31 -32.28 3.91
CA PHE A 193 -9.28 -31.91 2.95
C PHE A 193 -8.85 -33.10 2.09
N LYS A 194 -8.62 -34.28 2.69
CA LYS A 194 -8.29 -35.50 1.95
C LYS A 194 -9.42 -35.95 1.03
N THR A 195 -10.69 -35.89 1.46
CA THR A 195 -11.82 -36.18 0.56
C THR A 195 -11.96 -35.17 -0.58
N LEU A 196 -11.60 -33.90 -0.37
CA LEU A 196 -11.62 -32.89 -1.42
C LEU A 196 -10.48 -33.06 -2.44
N ILE A 197 -9.36 -33.65 -2.02
CA ILE A 197 -8.11 -33.72 -2.77
C ILE A 197 -7.81 -35.16 -3.26
N HIS A 198 -8.72 -36.13 -3.09
CA HIS A 198 -8.43 -37.51 -3.47
C HIS A 198 -8.42 -37.73 -5.00
N ASP A 199 -7.21 -38.02 -5.48
CA ASP A 199 -6.79 -38.74 -6.69
C ASP A 199 -7.65 -38.56 -7.94
N SER A 200 -7.74 -37.32 -8.41
CA SER A 200 -7.86 -37.11 -9.86
C SER A 200 -6.49 -37.42 -10.49
N ASP A 201 -6.29 -38.68 -10.88
CA ASP A 201 -5.28 -39.07 -11.87
C ASP A 201 -5.48 -38.19 -13.11
N LEU A 202 -4.69 -37.12 -13.22
CA LEU A 202 -4.74 -36.21 -14.36
C LEU A 202 -4.15 -36.94 -15.57
N SER A 203 -5.02 -37.48 -16.42
CA SER A 203 -4.66 -38.07 -17.71
C SER A 203 -3.85 -37.08 -18.57
N ASN A 204 -2.80 -37.60 -19.22
CA ASN A 204 -1.75 -36.93 -20.01
C ASN A 204 -2.23 -36.21 -21.30
N VAL A 205 -3.43 -35.63 -21.34
CA VAL A 205 -3.95 -34.91 -22.52
C VAL A 205 -4.17 -33.45 -22.18
N GLN A 206 -3.08 -32.67 -22.19
CA GLN A 206 -3.07 -31.22 -22.45
C GLN A 206 -1.64 -30.68 -22.68
N LYS A 207 -0.76 -31.51 -23.25
CA LYS A 207 0.40 -31.02 -24.00
C LYS A 207 -0.01 -30.91 -25.47
N HIS A 208 -0.62 -29.78 -25.85
CA HIS A 208 -0.33 -29.13 -27.13
C HIS A 208 -0.92 -27.73 -27.20
#